data_AF-A0A1Z8LEI6-F1
#
_entry.id   AF-A0A1Z8LEI6-F1
#
_cell.length_a   1.000
_cell.length_b   1.000
_cell.length_c   1.000
_cell.angle_alpha   90.00
_cell.angle_beta   90.00
_cell.angle_gamma   90.00
#
_symmetry.space_group_name_H-M   'P 1'
#
loop_
_entity.id
_entity.type
_entity.pdbx_description
1 polymer ?
#
loop_
_entity_poly.entity_id
_entity_poly.type
_entity_poly.pdbx_seq_one_letter_code
_entity_poly.pdbx_strand_id
1 'polypeptide(L)'
;MTKILTILILILITATQAFSQTKLPDGSWEDKNLSFAIIQEEVKQNGYLELCIQKNGICIENLTIGFTVIILDSVGKEIWSSLWTGKNMRIKFEKSFLEAEKIIVEAGAPFVINNLTGTRIKTGNRLKIEKLLK
;
A
#
# COMPACT_ATOMS: atom_id res chain seq x y z
N MET A 1 45.83 20.44 -19.60
CA MET A 1 44.62 19.93 -20.29
C MET A 1 43.96 18.76 -19.54
N THR A 2 43.95 18.77 -18.20
CA THR A 2 43.56 17.60 -17.38
C THR A 2 42.60 17.95 -16.23
N LYS A 3 41.90 19.09 -16.31
CA LYS A 3 40.91 19.52 -15.31
C LYS A 3 39.49 19.70 -15.87
N ILE A 4 39.33 19.74 -17.19
CA ILE A 4 38.02 19.95 -17.84
C ILE A 4 37.28 18.61 -18.06
N LEU A 5 38.03 17.50 -18.17
CA LEU A 5 37.45 16.17 -18.44
C LEU A 5 36.79 15.53 -17.22
N THR A 6 37.18 15.91 -15.99
CA THR A 6 36.69 15.31 -14.76
C THR A 6 35.33 15.84 -14.30
N ILE A 7 34.94 17.05 -14.76
CA ILE A 7 33.66 17.68 -14.38
C ILE A 7 32.50 17.13 -15.23
N LEU A 8 32.77 16.69 -16.46
CA LEU A 8 31.73 16.20 -17.37
C LEU A 8 31.17 14.82 -17.00
N ILE A 9 31.89 14.04 -16.19
CA ILE A 9 31.51 12.67 -15.80
C ILE A 9 30.61 12.67 -14.54
N LEU A 10 30.63 13.74 -13.73
CA LEU A 10 29.84 13.81 -12.50
C LEU A 10 28.36 14.20 -12.73
N ILE A 11 28.00 14.69 -13.93
CA ILE A 11 26.63 15.12 -14.26
C ILE A 11 25.78 13.96 -14.81
N LEU A 12 26.38 12.82 -15.15
CA LEU A 12 25.66 11.72 -15.81
C LEU A 12 24.92 10.74 -14.87
N ILE A 13 25.03 10.90 -13.55
CA ILE A 13 24.56 9.89 -12.57
C ILE A 13 23.26 10.30 -11.84
N THR A 14 22.64 11.43 -12.16
CA THR A 14 21.46 11.93 -11.42
C THR A 14 20.11 11.61 -12.06
N ALA A 15 20.06 10.90 -13.20
CA ALA A 15 18.82 10.69 -13.94
C ALA A 15 18.00 9.45 -13.53
N THR A 16 18.57 8.53 -12.75
CA THR A 16 17.81 7.36 -12.30
C THR A 16 17.38 7.60 -10.86
N GLN A 17 16.11 8.00 -10.66
CA GLN A 17 15.24 7.74 -9.50
C GLN A 17 14.15 8.83 -9.42
N ALA A 18 13.36 8.97 -10.47
CA ALA A 18 12.11 9.74 -10.43
C ALA A 18 10.95 8.85 -10.86
N PHE A 19 10.78 7.71 -10.21
CA PHE A 19 9.53 6.98 -10.26
C PHE A 19 8.53 7.74 -9.41
N SER A 20 8.10 8.92 -9.83
CA SER A 20 6.96 9.64 -9.26
C SER A 20 5.70 9.23 -10.01
N GLN A 21 4.52 9.60 -9.48
CA GLN A 21 3.25 9.43 -10.18
C GLN A 21 3.40 9.95 -11.61
N THR A 22 3.11 9.09 -12.59
CA THR A 22 3.29 9.39 -14.01
C THR A 22 1.94 9.78 -14.59
N LYS A 23 1.90 10.94 -15.26
CA LYS A 23 0.73 11.34 -16.04
C LYS A 23 0.82 10.72 -17.43
N LEU A 24 -0.17 9.91 -17.78
CA LEU A 24 -0.25 9.23 -19.07
C LEU A 24 -0.79 10.15 -20.17
N PRO A 25 -0.61 9.80 -21.46
CA PRO A 25 -1.11 10.61 -22.58
C PRO A 25 -2.64 10.82 -22.58
N ASP A 26 -3.39 9.89 -21.97
CA ASP A 26 -4.84 9.99 -21.77
C ASP A 26 -5.24 10.94 -20.63
N GLY A 27 -4.26 11.56 -19.96
CA GLY A 27 -4.44 12.48 -18.84
C GLY A 27 -4.60 11.80 -17.48
N SER A 28 -4.65 10.46 -17.42
CA SER A 28 -4.75 9.71 -16.17
C SER A 28 -3.41 9.61 -15.43
N TRP A 29 -3.46 9.43 -14.12
CA TRP A 29 -2.28 9.25 -13.28
C TRP A 29 -2.04 7.76 -13.01
N GLU A 30 -0.77 7.35 -12.99
CA GLU A 30 -0.34 5.99 -12.71
C GLU A 30 0.84 5.98 -11.74
N ASP A 31 0.83 5.03 -10.80
CA ASP A 31 1.97 4.70 -9.95
C ASP A 31 1.93 3.20 -9.60
N LYS A 32 2.73 2.41 -10.33
CA LYS A 32 2.80 0.95 -10.19
C LYS A 32 3.66 0.48 -9.01
N ASN A 33 4.32 1.40 -8.32
CA ASN A 33 5.22 1.09 -7.21
C ASN A 33 4.55 1.29 -5.83
N LEU A 34 3.24 1.56 -5.83
CA LEU A 34 2.44 1.61 -4.62
C LEU A 34 2.11 0.21 -4.13
N SER A 35 2.15 0.01 -2.82
CA SER A 35 1.72 -1.24 -2.18
C SER A 35 1.01 -0.94 -0.87
N PHE A 36 0.25 -1.92 -0.35
CA PHE A 36 -0.08 -1.88 1.07
C PHE A 36 1.15 -2.20 1.92
N ALA A 37 1.15 -1.69 3.14
CA ALA A 37 2.02 -2.13 4.24
C ALA A 37 1.19 -2.30 5.50
N ILE A 38 1.55 -3.29 6.32
CA ILE A 38 1.02 -3.48 7.68
C ILE A 38 1.99 -2.81 8.64
N ILE A 39 1.52 -1.80 9.35
CA ILE A 39 2.31 -0.99 10.30
C ILE A 39 2.27 -1.60 11.69
N GLN A 40 1.08 -2.00 12.11
CA GLN A 40 0.86 -2.66 13.40
C GLN A 40 -0.21 -3.73 13.24
N GLU A 41 -0.04 -4.82 13.97
CA GLU A 41 -0.89 -5.99 13.86
C GLU A 41 -0.96 -6.66 15.22
N GLU A 42 -2.16 -6.73 15.78
CA GLU A 42 -2.50 -7.41 17.03
C GLU A 42 -3.88 -8.06 16.88
N VAL A 43 -4.10 -8.76 15.76
CA VAL A 43 -5.41 -9.31 15.37
C VAL A 43 -5.85 -10.37 16.38
N LYS A 44 -4.91 -11.20 16.84
CA LYS A 44 -5.17 -12.32 17.76
C LYS A 44 -5.40 -11.86 19.19
N GLN A 45 -4.69 -10.84 19.66
CA GLN A 45 -4.72 -10.39 21.05
C GLN A 45 -5.77 -9.31 21.25
N ASN A 46 -5.74 -8.28 20.42
CA ASN A 46 -6.51 -7.05 20.62
C ASN A 46 -7.46 -6.73 19.47
N GLY A 47 -7.51 -7.55 18.41
CA GLY A 47 -8.33 -7.25 17.24
C GLY A 47 -7.95 -5.91 16.59
N TYR A 48 -6.65 -5.63 16.46
CA TYR A 48 -6.15 -4.38 15.87
C TYR A 48 -5.32 -4.62 14.61
N LEU A 49 -5.51 -3.77 13.61
CA LEU A 49 -4.69 -3.73 12.39
C LEU A 49 -4.49 -2.28 11.96
N GLU A 50 -3.27 -1.89 11.67
CA GLU A 50 -2.94 -0.61 11.05
C GLU A 50 -2.24 -0.86 9.72
N LEU A 51 -2.75 -0.19 8.69
CA LEU A 51 -2.27 -0.28 7.33
C LEU A 51 -1.82 1.09 6.83
N CYS A 52 -1.01 1.12 5.78
CA CYS A 52 -0.85 2.31 4.96
C CYS A 52 -0.67 1.92 3.49
N ILE A 53 -0.85 2.89 2.59
CA ILE A 53 -0.34 2.78 1.22
C ILE A 53 1.07 3.36 1.25
N GLN A 54 2.04 2.56 0.84
CA GLN A 54 3.45 2.94 0.85
C GLN A 54 4.05 2.99 -0.54
N LYS A 55 5.23 3.62 -0.61
CA LYS A 55 6.15 3.56 -1.73
C LYS A 55 7.57 3.49 -1.20
N ASN A 56 8.34 2.52 -1.68
CA ASN A 56 9.75 2.35 -1.27
C ASN A 56 9.95 2.32 0.26
N GLY A 57 9.04 1.68 1.00
CA GLY A 57 9.10 1.57 2.46
C GLY A 57 8.56 2.78 3.23
N ILE A 58 8.03 3.80 2.56
CA ILE A 58 7.54 5.04 3.19
C ILE A 58 6.03 5.12 3.00
N CYS A 59 5.29 5.29 4.10
CA CYS A 59 3.85 5.54 4.07
C CYS A 59 3.51 6.89 3.44
N ILE A 60 2.48 6.91 2.61
CA ILE A 60 1.98 8.10 1.96
C ILE A 60 0.58 8.41 2.55
N GLU A 61 0.55 9.35 3.48
CA GLU A 61 -0.62 9.67 4.32
C GLU A 61 -1.85 10.16 3.53
N ASN A 62 -1.64 10.77 2.37
CA ASN A 62 -2.72 11.32 1.56
C ASN A 62 -3.30 10.35 0.53
N LEU A 63 -2.89 9.07 0.54
CA LEU A 63 -3.46 8.05 -0.33
C LEU A 63 -4.46 7.18 0.43
N THR A 64 -5.61 6.95 -0.18
CA THR A 64 -6.67 6.10 0.38
C THR A 64 -7.29 5.23 -0.70
N ILE A 65 -7.85 4.09 -0.29
CA ILE A 65 -8.69 3.23 -1.13
C ILE A 65 -9.57 2.38 -0.22
N GLY A 66 -10.79 2.05 -0.66
CA GLY A 66 -11.58 1.03 0.02
C GLY A 66 -10.92 -0.35 -0.13
N PHE A 67 -10.95 -1.16 0.91
CA PHE A 67 -10.30 -2.47 0.93
C PHE A 67 -11.11 -3.49 1.73
N THR A 68 -10.97 -4.76 1.38
CA THR A 68 -11.52 -5.88 2.13
C THR A 68 -10.42 -6.47 3.00
N VAL A 69 -10.74 -6.71 4.28
CA VAL A 69 -9.91 -7.52 5.18
C VAL A 69 -10.55 -8.90 5.28
N ILE A 70 -9.74 -9.94 5.10
CA ILE A 70 -10.13 -11.34 5.21
C ILE A 70 -9.21 -11.99 6.24
N ILE A 71 -9.78 -12.67 7.22
CA ILE A 71 -9.07 -13.40 8.27
C ILE A 71 -9.34 -14.89 8.09
N LEU A 72 -8.27 -15.66 8.11
CA LEU A 72 -8.28 -17.10 7.84
C LEU A 72 -7.71 -17.87 9.05
N ASP A 73 -8.26 -19.05 9.30
CA ASP A 73 -7.74 -20.00 10.28
C ASP A 73 -6.54 -20.80 9.76
N SER A 74 -6.03 -21.73 10.58
CA SER A 74 -4.86 -22.56 10.28
C SER A 74 -5.05 -23.54 9.11
N VAL A 75 -6.29 -23.86 8.74
CA VAL A 75 -6.59 -24.70 7.57
C VAL A 75 -6.90 -23.86 6.32
N GLY A 76 -6.79 -22.53 6.43
CA GLY A 76 -7.02 -21.60 5.34
C GLY A 76 -8.48 -21.27 5.09
N LYS A 77 -9.38 -21.61 6.01
CA LYS A 77 -10.81 -21.27 5.91
C LYS A 77 -11.03 -19.84 6.38
N GLU A 78 -11.88 -19.12 5.65
CA GLU A 78 -12.36 -17.80 6.08
C GLU A 78 -13.21 -17.90 7.33
N ILE A 79 -12.75 -17.22 8.38
CA ILE A 79 -13.47 -17.10 9.66
C ILE A 79 -14.13 -15.72 9.81
N TRP A 80 -13.65 -14.74 9.05
CA TRP A 80 -14.19 -13.39 9.06
C TRP A 80 -13.76 -12.58 7.83
N SER A 81 -14.64 -11.73 7.34
CA SER A 81 -14.30 -10.70 6.35
C SER A 81 -15.12 -9.43 6.54
N SER A 82 -14.56 -8.29 6.15
CA SER A 82 -15.28 -7.01 6.14
C SER A 82 -14.68 -6.01 5.16
N LEU A 83 -15.53 -5.16 4.62
CA LEU A 83 -15.18 -4.06 3.71
C LEU A 83 -14.99 -2.76 4.49
N TRP A 84 -13.89 -2.08 4.21
CA TRP A 84 -13.51 -0.81 4.82
C TRP A 84 -13.40 0.28 3.76
N THR A 85 -13.77 1.51 4.11
CA THR A 85 -13.80 2.63 3.15
C THR A 85 -12.42 3.20 2.83
N GLY A 86 -11.40 2.88 3.64
CA GLY A 86 -10.06 3.48 3.53
C GLY A 86 -9.90 4.85 4.18
N LYS A 87 -10.99 5.47 4.68
CA LYS A 87 -10.93 6.78 5.35
C LYS A 87 -10.09 6.74 6.62
N ASN A 88 -10.09 5.60 7.30
CA ASN A 88 -9.21 5.31 8.41
C ASN A 88 -8.52 3.97 8.12
N MET A 89 -7.18 3.96 8.15
CA MET A 89 -6.37 2.78 7.93
C MET A 89 -5.99 2.07 9.24
N ARG A 90 -6.44 2.60 10.39
CA ARG A 90 -6.44 1.95 11.70
C ARG A 90 -7.78 1.28 11.93
N ILE A 91 -7.73 -0.01 12.14
CA ILE A 91 -8.89 -0.89 12.25
C ILE A 91 -8.92 -1.47 13.65
N LYS A 92 -10.05 -1.30 14.32
CA LYS A 92 -10.39 -2.02 15.53
C LYS A 92 -11.57 -2.93 15.21
N PHE A 93 -11.34 -4.24 15.25
CA PHE A 93 -12.39 -5.22 15.10
C PHE A 93 -13.24 -5.28 16.39
N GLU A 94 -14.48 -5.74 16.25
CA GLU A 94 -15.40 -5.90 17.40
C GLU A 94 -14.91 -6.95 18.40
N LYS A 95 -14.09 -7.89 17.94
CA LYS A 95 -13.49 -8.96 18.74
C LYS A 95 -12.06 -9.25 18.30
N SER A 96 -11.31 -9.92 19.16
CA SER A 96 -10.06 -10.59 18.78
C SER A 96 -10.33 -11.91 18.07
N PHE A 97 -9.36 -12.38 17.29
CA PHE A 97 -9.45 -13.65 16.55
C PHE A 97 -8.30 -14.57 16.97
N LEU A 98 -8.46 -15.24 18.10
CA LEU A 98 -7.40 -16.07 18.71
C LEU A 98 -6.95 -17.22 17.79
N GLU A 99 -7.88 -17.75 17.01
CA GLU A 99 -7.71 -18.83 16.05
C GLU A 99 -7.17 -18.40 14.68
N ALA A 100 -6.98 -17.09 14.47
CA ALA A 100 -6.51 -16.57 13.19
C ALA A 100 -5.03 -16.91 12.94
N GLU A 101 -4.75 -17.37 11.73
CA GLU A 101 -3.39 -17.72 11.26
C GLU A 101 -2.91 -16.76 10.17
N LYS A 102 -3.81 -16.28 9.31
CA LYS A 102 -3.46 -15.43 8.18
C LYS A 102 -4.46 -14.30 8.00
N ILE A 103 -3.95 -13.14 7.63
CA ILE A 103 -4.74 -12.00 7.17
C ILE A 103 -4.43 -11.67 5.72
N ILE A 104 -5.47 -11.33 4.97
CA ILE A 104 -5.38 -10.82 3.60
C ILE A 104 -6.07 -9.47 3.56
N VAL A 105 -5.41 -8.50 2.93
CA VAL A 105 -6.00 -7.19 2.64
C VAL A 105 -5.93 -6.96 1.14
N GLU A 106 -7.08 -6.70 0.51
CA GLU A 106 -7.19 -6.45 -0.93
C GLU A 106 -7.94 -5.14 -1.21
N ALA A 107 -7.37 -4.29 -2.07
CA ALA A 107 -8.02 -3.06 -2.51
C ALA A 107 -9.23 -3.37 -3.42
N GLY A 108 -10.32 -2.62 -3.25
CA GLY A 108 -11.53 -2.82 -4.05
C GLY A 108 -11.36 -2.48 -5.54
N ALA A 109 -10.32 -1.73 -5.90
CA ALA A 109 -10.07 -1.29 -7.28
C ALA A 109 -8.55 -1.18 -7.59
N PRO A 110 -8.15 -1.23 -8.88
CA PRO A 110 -6.75 -1.08 -9.31
C PRO A 110 -6.31 0.40 -9.39
N PHE A 111 -6.68 1.18 -8.37
CA PHE A 111 -6.24 2.56 -8.19
C PHE A 111 -6.31 2.96 -6.72
N VAL A 112 -5.61 4.02 -6.36
CA VAL A 112 -5.78 4.74 -5.09
C VAL A 112 -6.27 6.16 -5.35
N ILE A 113 -6.78 6.82 -4.32
CA ILE A 113 -7.26 8.20 -4.38
C ILE A 113 -6.33 9.07 -3.54
N ASN A 114 -5.82 10.13 -4.14
CA ASN A 114 -5.21 11.22 -3.39
C ASN A 114 -6.31 12.05 -2.73
N ASN A 115 -6.44 11.98 -1.41
CA ASN A 115 -7.54 12.62 -0.67
C ASN A 115 -7.45 14.16 -0.67
N LEU A 116 -6.28 14.74 -0.97
CA LEU A 116 -6.10 16.19 -1.08
C LEU A 116 -6.63 16.74 -2.41
N THR A 117 -6.56 15.93 -3.48
CA THR A 117 -6.88 16.39 -4.85
C THR A 117 -8.08 15.66 -5.47
N GLY A 118 -8.58 14.59 -4.85
CA GLY A 118 -9.59 13.70 -5.42
C GLY A 118 -9.09 12.87 -6.61
N THR A 119 -7.80 12.97 -6.95
CA THR A 119 -7.24 12.33 -8.14
C THR A 119 -7.10 10.83 -7.95
N ARG A 120 -7.58 10.05 -8.93
CA ARG A 120 -7.31 8.59 -9.00
C ARG A 120 -5.95 8.34 -9.62
N ILE A 121 -5.16 7.51 -8.96
CA ILE A 121 -3.83 7.07 -9.39
C ILE A 121 -3.91 5.57 -9.63
N LYS A 122 -3.87 5.15 -10.89
CA LYS A 122 -3.88 3.75 -11.31
C LYS A 122 -2.66 3.02 -10.76
N THR A 123 -2.86 1.82 -10.22
CA THR A 123 -1.77 0.98 -9.67
C THR A 123 -1.41 -0.19 -10.59
N GLY A 124 -2.05 -0.28 -11.76
CA GLY A 124 -1.95 -1.41 -12.68
C GLY A 124 -2.81 -2.59 -12.21
N ASN A 125 -2.57 -3.08 -10.99
CA ASN A 125 -3.35 -4.15 -10.35
C ASN A 125 -3.93 -3.67 -9.01
N ARG A 126 -4.91 -4.40 -8.46
CA ARG A 126 -5.35 -4.18 -7.09
C ARG A 126 -4.18 -4.37 -6.13
N LEU A 127 -4.04 -3.46 -5.17
CA LEU A 127 -3.09 -3.64 -4.09
C LEU A 127 -3.55 -4.83 -3.24
N LYS A 128 -2.61 -5.71 -2.89
CA LYS A 128 -2.87 -6.86 -2.03
C LYS A 128 -1.69 -7.10 -1.10
N ILE A 129 -1.97 -7.43 0.15
CA ILE A 129 -0.96 -7.92 1.10
C ILE A 129 -1.52 -9.12 1.85
N GLU A 130 -0.67 -10.11 2.08
CA GLU A 130 -0.96 -11.28 2.91
C GLU A 130 0.10 -11.36 4.02
N LYS A 131 -0.33 -11.72 5.23
CA LYS A 131 0.58 -11.86 6.37
C LYS A 131 0.15 -13.01 7.26
N LEU A 132 1.11 -13.86 7.64
CA LEU A 132 0.94 -14.80 8.74
C LEU A 132 0.97 -14.05 10.08
N LEU A 133 -0.02 -14.33 10.91
CA LEU A 133 -0.23 -13.68 12.20
C LEU A 133 0.62 -14.35 13.28
N LYS A 134 1.06 -13.57 14.28
CA LYS A 134 1.85 -14.08 15.42
C LYS A 134 0.98 -14.19 16.66
#